data_AF-A0A3M6ZSZ4-F1
#
_entry.id   AF-A0A3M6ZSZ4-F1
#
_cell.length_a   1.000
_cell.length_b   1.000
_cell.length_c   1.000
_cell.angle_alpha   90.00
_cell.angle_beta   90.00
_cell.angle_gamma   90.00
#
_symmetry.space_group_name_H-M   'P 1'
#
loop_
_entity.id
_entity.type
_entity.pdbx_description
1 polymer ?
#
loop_
_entity_poly.entity_id
_entity_poly.type
_entity_poly.pdbx_seq_one_letter_code
_entity_poly.pdbx_strand_id
1 'polypeptide(L)'
;MTTPKKVPIPRNGVDYRGKIVLAPMVRSGECPSRLLALKYGADLVWGPETIDKALIGTVRHENATTNTVDFTRLSSNGAKNPALNPEQRESVIYRLHPEREGRKLVYQIGTSNPETAVQAAQLIAPDVAGIDVNAGCPKPFSTSGGMGAALLKTPERLCSILEALVKQVGEPNEIGISVKIRILDTAAETEALVRQLVATGITGLTVHCRTTPM
;
A
#
# COMPACT_ATOMS: atom_id res chain seq x y z
N MET A 1 -4.41 33.43 -15.58
CA MET A 1 -4.15 32.36 -14.60
C MET A 1 -4.84 31.10 -15.12
N THR A 2 -4.09 30.08 -15.51
CA THR A 2 -4.65 28.80 -15.94
C THR A 2 -5.21 28.08 -14.72
N THR A 3 -6.43 27.54 -14.82
CA THR A 3 -7.01 26.70 -13.77
C THR A 3 -6.05 25.53 -13.51
N PRO A 4 -5.68 25.25 -12.24
CA PRO A 4 -4.77 24.16 -11.95
C PRO A 4 -5.35 22.85 -12.50
N LYS A 5 -4.54 22.08 -13.25
CA LYS A 5 -4.93 20.75 -13.72
C LYS A 5 -5.30 19.90 -12.49
N LYS A 6 -6.54 19.45 -12.43
CA LYS A 6 -6.99 18.53 -11.39
C LYS A 6 -6.60 17.11 -11.77
N VAL A 7 -6.00 16.39 -10.84
CA VAL A 7 -5.82 14.94 -10.95
C VAL A 7 -7.22 14.29 -11.01
N PRO A 8 -7.53 13.49 -12.04
CA PRO A 8 -8.82 12.81 -12.13
C PRO A 8 -8.96 11.77 -11.03
N ILE A 9 -10.19 11.56 -10.54
CA ILE A 9 -10.48 10.48 -9.60
C ILE A 9 -10.77 9.21 -10.42
N PRO A 10 -10.03 8.11 -10.22
CA PRO A 10 -10.33 6.84 -10.87
C PRO A 10 -11.71 6.31 -10.47
N ARG A 11 -12.42 5.62 -11.38
CA ARG A 11 -13.80 5.17 -11.17
C ARG A 11 -13.98 4.28 -9.93
N ASN A 12 -13.01 3.41 -9.67
CA ASN A 12 -12.95 2.55 -8.50
C ASN A 12 -12.01 3.07 -7.40
N GLY A 13 -11.40 4.22 -7.64
CA GLY A 13 -10.48 4.88 -6.74
C GLY A 13 -11.16 5.73 -5.67
N VAL A 14 -10.33 6.54 -4.99
CA VAL A 14 -10.76 7.45 -3.93
C VAL A 14 -10.40 8.89 -4.24
N ASP A 15 -11.22 9.82 -3.76
CA ASP A 15 -10.88 11.24 -3.72
C ASP A 15 -10.13 11.57 -2.44
N TYR A 16 -8.85 11.95 -2.55
CA TYR A 16 -8.02 12.32 -1.41
C TYR A 16 -8.29 13.75 -0.87
N ARG A 17 -9.06 14.58 -1.58
CA ARG A 17 -9.22 16.00 -1.24
C ARG A 17 -10.13 16.18 -0.03
N GLY A 18 -9.67 16.95 0.95
CA GLY A 18 -10.44 17.28 2.15
C GLY A 18 -10.75 16.08 3.06
N LYS A 19 -9.95 15.02 2.99
CA LYS A 19 -10.16 13.77 3.73
C LYS A 19 -9.36 13.72 5.02
N ILE A 20 -9.97 13.14 6.05
CA ILE A 20 -9.30 12.72 7.28
C ILE A 20 -9.02 11.22 7.15
N VAL A 21 -7.76 10.82 7.33
CA VAL A 21 -7.33 9.46 7.00
C VAL A 21 -6.61 8.78 8.16
N LEU A 22 -6.78 7.46 8.27
CA LEU A 22 -5.92 6.63 9.11
C LEU A 22 -4.64 6.31 8.34
N ALA A 23 -3.50 6.76 8.87
CA ALA A 23 -2.18 6.49 8.30
C ALA A 23 -1.78 5.00 8.42
N PRO A 24 -0.93 4.50 7.52
CA PRO A 24 -0.42 3.12 7.58
C PRO A 24 0.47 2.94 8.81
N MET A 25 0.18 1.91 9.59
CA MET A 25 0.94 1.55 10.80
C MET A 25 1.09 0.04 10.89
N VAL A 26 2.32 -0.46 10.84
CA VAL A 26 2.61 -1.90 11.00
C VAL A 26 2.06 -2.38 12.35
N ARG A 27 1.39 -3.54 12.37
CA ARG A 27 0.64 -4.12 13.51
C ARG A 27 -0.62 -3.37 13.93
N SER A 28 -0.55 -2.04 14.08
CA SER A 28 -1.72 -1.28 14.57
C SER A 28 -2.78 -1.05 13.49
N GLY A 29 -2.41 -1.10 12.21
CA GLY A 29 -3.28 -0.84 11.05
C GLY A 29 -4.08 -2.04 10.56
N GLU A 30 -4.20 -3.11 11.35
CA GLU A 30 -5.00 -4.29 10.98
C GLU A 30 -6.50 -3.97 10.87
N CYS A 31 -7.25 -4.85 10.22
CA CYS A 31 -8.67 -4.68 9.90
C CYS A 31 -9.52 -4.12 11.07
N PRO A 32 -9.43 -4.64 12.31
CA PRO A 32 -10.22 -4.09 13.43
C PRO A 32 -9.98 -2.59 13.67
N SER A 33 -8.73 -2.13 13.63
CA SER A 33 -8.38 -0.72 13.85
C SER A 33 -8.85 0.17 12.73
N ARG A 34 -8.77 -0.30 11.48
CA ARG A 34 -9.27 0.44 10.31
C ARG A 34 -10.79 0.61 10.38
N LEU A 35 -11.51 -0.47 10.69
CA LEU A 35 -12.95 -0.43 10.87
C LEU A 35 -13.36 0.48 12.04
N LEU A 36 -12.56 0.52 13.11
CA LEU A 36 -12.77 1.44 14.23
C LEU A 36 -12.54 2.90 13.83
N ALA A 37 -11.49 3.19 13.05
CA ALA A 37 -11.24 4.53 12.54
C ALA A 37 -12.37 5.02 11.63
N LEU A 38 -12.86 4.17 10.72
CA LEU A 38 -14.03 4.47 9.89
C LEU A 38 -15.28 4.75 10.74
N LYS A 39 -15.50 3.95 11.80
CA LYS A 39 -16.62 4.17 12.73
C LYS A 39 -16.55 5.54 13.41
N TYR A 40 -15.36 6.06 13.68
CA TYR A 40 -15.16 7.35 14.35
C TYR A 40 -14.90 8.53 13.40
N GLY A 41 -15.14 8.35 12.09
CA GLY A 41 -15.16 9.46 11.13
C GLY A 41 -13.91 9.61 10.26
N ALA A 42 -13.02 8.62 10.19
CA ALA A 42 -12.05 8.57 9.11
C ALA A 42 -12.78 8.36 7.76
N ASP A 43 -12.40 9.13 6.76
CA ASP A 43 -12.91 8.99 5.39
C ASP A 43 -12.28 7.80 4.66
N LEU A 44 -10.97 7.63 4.86
CA LEU A 44 -10.13 6.63 4.21
C LEU A 44 -9.19 5.99 5.23
N VAL A 45 -8.77 4.75 4.96
CA VAL A 45 -7.90 3.99 5.84
C VAL A 45 -6.80 3.32 5.05
N TRP A 46 -5.57 3.41 5.53
CA TRP A 46 -4.45 2.66 4.98
C TRP A 46 -4.25 1.35 5.75
N GLY A 47 -3.95 0.28 5.01
CA GLY A 47 -3.44 -0.97 5.58
C GLY A 47 -2.06 -0.81 6.24
N PRO A 48 -1.62 -1.79 7.03
CA PRO A 48 -0.22 -1.84 7.42
C PRO A 48 0.66 -2.04 6.18
N GLU A 49 1.90 -1.56 6.23
CA GLU A 49 2.90 -1.91 5.21
C GLU A 49 3.01 -3.44 5.13
N THR A 50 2.71 -3.99 3.96
CA THR A 50 2.85 -5.41 3.67
C THR A 50 3.89 -5.58 2.58
N ILE A 51 4.91 -6.39 2.86
CA ILE A 51 5.99 -6.65 1.90
C ILE A 51 5.43 -7.44 0.72
N ASP A 52 5.74 -7.01 -0.50
CA ASP A 52 5.28 -7.63 -1.75
C ASP A 52 5.44 -9.17 -1.76
N LYS A 53 6.63 -9.67 -1.39
CA LYS A 53 6.96 -11.09 -1.30
C LYS A 53 6.15 -11.85 -0.24
N ALA A 54 5.55 -11.18 0.73
CA ALA A 54 4.68 -11.82 1.70
C ALA A 54 3.29 -12.10 1.12
N LEU A 55 2.82 -11.24 0.20
CA LEU A 55 1.54 -11.39 -0.49
C LEU A 55 1.66 -12.30 -1.73
N ILE A 56 2.80 -12.28 -2.42
CA ILE A 56 3.06 -13.22 -3.52
C ILE A 56 2.98 -14.66 -3.00
N GLY A 57 2.14 -15.47 -3.63
CA GLY A 57 1.89 -16.86 -3.25
C GLY A 57 0.80 -17.03 -2.19
N THR A 58 0.10 -15.97 -1.79
CA THR A 58 -1.14 -16.13 -1.00
C THR A 58 -2.31 -16.61 -1.84
N VAL A 59 -3.25 -17.27 -1.20
CA VAL A 59 -4.55 -17.62 -1.74
C VAL A 59 -5.60 -16.70 -1.12
N ARG A 60 -6.53 -16.19 -1.94
CA ARG A 60 -7.65 -15.36 -1.51
C ARG A 60 -8.80 -16.25 -1.06
N HIS A 61 -9.21 -16.12 0.20
CA HIS A 61 -10.32 -16.87 0.79
C HIS A 61 -11.42 -15.92 1.27
N GLU A 62 -12.67 -16.28 0.99
CA GLU A 62 -13.83 -15.62 1.58
C GLU A 62 -14.19 -16.33 2.88
N ASN A 63 -14.23 -15.57 3.97
CA ASN A 63 -14.58 -16.06 5.29
C ASN A 63 -16.00 -15.63 5.63
N ALA A 64 -16.96 -16.53 5.42
CA ALA A 64 -18.38 -16.28 5.66
C ALA A 64 -18.71 -16.04 7.15
N THR A 65 -17.90 -16.54 8.08
CA THR A 65 -18.12 -16.34 9.52
C THR A 65 -17.84 -14.90 9.93
N THR A 66 -16.78 -14.29 9.37
CA THR A 66 -16.35 -12.93 9.71
C THR A 66 -16.70 -11.90 8.65
N ASN A 67 -17.32 -12.32 7.54
CA ASN A 67 -17.56 -11.51 6.34
C ASN A 67 -16.29 -10.79 5.87
N THR A 68 -15.16 -11.50 5.89
CA THR A 68 -13.85 -10.95 5.47
C THR A 68 -13.30 -11.68 4.25
N VAL A 69 -12.39 -10.98 3.57
CA VAL A 69 -11.48 -11.59 2.60
C VAL A 69 -10.12 -11.71 3.25
N ASP A 70 -9.58 -12.92 3.21
CA ASP A 70 -8.31 -13.29 3.82
C ASP A 70 -7.34 -13.73 2.73
N PHE A 71 -6.15 -13.14 2.72
CA PHE A 71 -5.02 -13.56 1.92
C PHE A 71 -4.13 -14.43 2.79
N THR A 72 -4.17 -15.75 2.60
CA THR A 72 -3.45 -16.71 3.44
C THR A 72 -2.32 -17.37 2.66
N ARG A 73 -1.28 -17.81 3.36
CA ARG A 73 -0.26 -18.71 2.80
C ARG A 73 0.19 -19.72 3.84
N LEU A 74 0.78 -20.82 3.40
CA LEU A 74 1.42 -21.76 4.31
C LEU A 74 2.49 -21.04 5.15
N SER A 75 2.33 -21.13 6.46
CA SER A 75 3.30 -20.59 7.41
C SER A 75 4.60 -21.37 7.34
N SER A 76 5.73 -20.71 7.61
CA SER A 76 7.04 -21.37 7.65
C SER A 76 7.10 -22.53 8.65
N ASN A 77 6.27 -22.49 9.70
CA ASN A 77 6.13 -23.56 10.70
C ASN A 77 5.14 -24.65 10.26
N GLY A 78 4.04 -24.28 9.60
CA GLY A 78 3.04 -25.20 9.06
C GLY A 78 3.57 -26.06 7.92
N ALA A 79 4.49 -25.52 7.11
CA ALA A 79 5.22 -26.29 6.09
C ALA A 79 6.16 -27.35 6.70
N LYS A 80 6.63 -27.14 7.94
CA LYS A 80 7.59 -28.02 8.63
C LYS A 80 6.94 -29.05 9.55
N ASN A 81 5.65 -28.92 9.85
CA ASN A 81 4.96 -29.83 10.76
C ASN A 81 3.69 -30.43 10.11
N PRO A 82 3.82 -31.57 9.39
CA PRO A 82 2.71 -32.26 8.75
C PRO A 82 1.73 -32.92 9.73
N ALA A 83 1.93 -32.79 11.05
CA ALA A 83 0.97 -33.24 12.07
C ALA A 83 -0.04 -32.15 12.47
N LEU A 84 0.16 -30.89 12.09
CA LEU A 84 -0.82 -29.81 12.33
C LEU A 84 -2.04 -29.99 11.42
N ASN A 85 -3.24 -29.62 11.88
CA ASN A 85 -4.42 -29.59 11.00
C ASN A 85 -4.17 -28.64 9.81
N PRO A 86 -4.65 -28.93 8.59
CA PRO A 86 -4.40 -28.08 7.41
C PRO A 86 -4.75 -26.61 7.63
N GLU A 87 -5.87 -26.33 8.30
CA GLU A 87 -6.32 -24.97 8.67
C GLU A 87 -5.37 -24.24 9.64
N GLN A 88 -4.60 -24.99 10.44
CA GLN A 88 -3.59 -24.44 11.36
C GLN A 88 -2.22 -24.24 10.71
N ARG A 89 -2.04 -24.69 9.46
CA ARG A 89 -0.77 -24.53 8.74
C ARG A 89 -0.66 -23.18 8.06
N GLU A 90 -1.77 -22.49 7.85
CA GLU A 90 -1.81 -21.22 7.14
C GLU A 90 -1.65 -20.02 8.08
N SER A 91 -1.08 -18.95 7.54
CA SER A 91 -1.03 -17.64 8.17
C SER A 91 -1.77 -16.65 7.31
N VAL A 92 -2.65 -15.87 7.94
CA VAL A 92 -3.28 -14.70 7.34
C VAL A 92 -2.21 -13.62 7.17
N ILE A 93 -1.92 -13.25 5.93
CA ILE A 93 -0.98 -12.19 5.59
C ILE A 93 -1.69 -10.85 5.53
N TYR A 94 -2.90 -10.85 4.98
CA TYR A 94 -3.73 -9.66 4.92
C TYR A 94 -5.19 -10.03 5.08
N ARG A 95 -5.95 -9.22 5.81
CA ARG A 95 -7.39 -9.36 5.98
C ARG A 95 -8.06 -8.02 5.77
N LEU A 96 -9.18 -8.02 5.05
CA LEU A 96 -10.05 -6.85 4.89
C LEU A 96 -11.53 -7.23 4.96
N HIS A 97 -12.37 -6.26 5.31
CA HIS A 97 -13.82 -6.44 5.24
C HIS A 97 -14.39 -5.76 3.99
N PRO A 98 -14.75 -6.51 2.93
CA PRO A 98 -15.06 -5.95 1.61
C PRO A 98 -16.17 -4.89 1.67
N GLU A 99 -17.28 -5.18 2.35
CA GLU A 99 -18.40 -4.24 2.43
C GLU A 99 -18.12 -2.98 3.27
N ARG A 100 -17.32 -3.10 4.34
CA ARG A 100 -17.18 -2.02 5.34
C ARG A 100 -16.03 -1.08 5.03
N GLU A 101 -14.96 -1.58 4.41
CA GLU A 101 -13.77 -0.78 4.10
C GLU A 101 -13.26 -0.94 2.67
N GLY A 102 -13.70 -1.92 1.86
CA GLY A 102 -13.12 -2.19 0.54
C GLY A 102 -13.07 -0.97 -0.38
N ARG A 103 -14.10 -0.11 -0.34
CA ARG A 103 -14.16 1.15 -1.12
C ARG A 103 -13.50 2.37 -0.46
N LYS A 104 -12.82 2.17 0.67
CA LYS A 104 -12.13 3.21 1.48
C LYS A 104 -10.71 2.81 1.88
N LEU A 105 -10.33 1.55 1.61
CA LEU A 105 -9.06 0.95 1.98
C LEU A 105 -8.03 1.21 0.90
N VAL A 106 -6.91 1.80 1.30
CA VAL A 106 -5.70 1.90 0.47
C VAL A 106 -4.68 0.87 1.00
N TYR A 107 -4.28 -0.07 0.15
CA TYR A 107 -3.31 -1.10 0.51
C TYR A 107 -1.88 -0.53 0.37
N GLN A 108 -1.11 -0.50 1.46
CA GLN A 108 0.28 -0.05 1.41
C GLN A 108 1.25 -1.21 1.20
N ILE A 109 2.00 -1.15 0.10
CA ILE A 109 3.02 -2.14 -0.26
C ILE A 109 4.43 -1.65 0.10
N GLY A 110 5.22 -2.54 0.71
CA GLY A 110 6.67 -2.42 0.80
C GLY A 110 7.32 -3.21 -0.33
N THR A 111 8.03 -2.53 -1.23
CA THR A 111 8.64 -3.14 -2.41
C THR A 111 9.88 -2.36 -2.85
N SER A 112 10.76 -3.01 -3.61
CA SER A 112 11.96 -2.40 -4.21
C SER A 112 12.18 -2.81 -5.65
N ASN A 113 11.19 -3.45 -6.28
CA ASN A 113 11.28 -3.97 -7.63
C ASN A 113 9.93 -3.82 -8.36
N PRO A 114 9.89 -3.25 -9.58
CA PRO A 114 8.64 -3.03 -10.30
C PRO A 114 7.85 -4.32 -10.57
N GLU A 115 8.53 -5.40 -10.92
CA GLU A 115 7.87 -6.66 -11.28
C GLU A 115 7.17 -7.30 -10.07
N THR A 116 7.84 -7.38 -8.92
CA THR A 116 7.22 -7.92 -7.70
C THR A 116 6.15 -7.00 -7.13
N ALA A 117 6.30 -5.68 -7.28
CA ALA A 117 5.27 -4.72 -6.91
C ALA A 117 3.97 -4.97 -7.68
N VAL A 118 4.05 -5.11 -9.01
CA VAL A 118 2.89 -5.38 -9.86
C VAL A 118 2.27 -6.73 -9.53
N GLN A 119 3.07 -7.79 -9.41
CA GLN A 119 2.58 -9.14 -9.08
C GLN A 119 1.77 -9.15 -7.76
N ALA A 120 2.31 -8.54 -6.71
CA ALA A 120 1.61 -8.46 -5.43
C ALA A 120 0.36 -7.60 -5.51
N ALA A 121 0.45 -6.41 -6.13
CA ALA A 121 -0.67 -5.47 -6.19
C ALA A 121 -1.85 -6.02 -7.02
N GLN A 122 -1.59 -6.81 -8.07
CA GLN A 122 -2.65 -7.47 -8.86
C GLN A 122 -3.50 -8.44 -8.04
N LEU A 123 -2.93 -9.09 -7.01
CA LEU A 123 -3.67 -10.03 -6.17
C LEU A 123 -4.75 -9.35 -5.34
N ILE A 124 -4.50 -8.12 -4.88
CA ILE A 124 -5.36 -7.41 -3.92
C ILE A 124 -6.14 -6.24 -4.53
N ALA A 125 -5.73 -5.74 -5.71
CA ALA A 125 -6.39 -4.62 -6.39
C ALA A 125 -7.92 -4.76 -6.54
N PRO A 126 -8.49 -5.96 -6.78
CA PRO A 126 -9.95 -6.11 -6.85
C PRO A 126 -10.69 -5.83 -5.53
N ASP A 127 -10.00 -5.91 -4.39
CA ASP A 127 -10.60 -5.86 -3.05
C ASP A 127 -10.37 -4.50 -2.34
N VAL A 128 -9.65 -3.56 -2.97
CA VAL A 128 -9.25 -2.28 -2.36
C VAL A 128 -9.54 -1.09 -3.27
N ALA A 129 -9.50 0.12 -2.72
CA ALA A 129 -9.80 1.36 -3.42
C ALA A 129 -8.55 2.10 -3.92
N GLY A 130 -7.36 1.57 -3.63
CA GLY A 130 -6.09 2.12 -4.09
C GLY A 130 -4.89 1.33 -3.59
N ILE A 131 -3.75 1.53 -4.25
CA ILE A 131 -2.45 0.96 -3.88
C ILE A 131 -1.51 2.11 -3.53
N ASP A 132 -0.83 2.00 -2.40
CA ASP A 132 0.16 2.98 -1.93
C ASP A 132 1.54 2.34 -1.81
N VAL A 133 2.58 3.00 -2.32
CA VAL A 133 3.97 2.55 -2.12
C VAL A 133 4.58 3.22 -0.90
N ASN A 134 5.13 2.42 0.02
CA ASN A 134 5.92 2.96 1.13
C ASN A 134 7.33 3.33 0.65
N ALA A 135 7.62 4.63 0.64
CA ALA A 135 8.94 5.19 0.36
C ALA A 135 9.46 6.03 1.54
N GLY A 136 9.01 5.76 2.78
CA GLY A 136 9.32 6.59 3.95
C GLY A 136 9.67 5.84 5.23
N CYS A 137 9.58 4.51 5.25
CA CYS A 137 9.94 3.70 6.43
C CYS A 137 11.47 3.63 6.62
N PRO A 138 12.02 4.14 7.75
CA PRO A 138 13.46 4.08 8.01
C PRO A 138 13.91 2.78 8.67
N LYS A 139 12.98 1.87 9.01
CA LYS A 139 13.29 0.69 9.83
C LYS A 139 14.08 -0.35 9.02
N PRO A 140 15.03 -1.07 9.66
CA PRO A 140 15.89 -2.04 8.96
C PRO A 140 15.15 -3.11 8.15
N PHE A 141 14.02 -3.60 8.65
CA PHE A 141 13.22 -4.61 7.92
C PHE A 141 12.77 -4.13 6.53
N SER A 142 12.65 -2.81 6.35
CA SER A 142 12.32 -2.18 5.06
C SER A 142 13.60 -1.80 4.30
N THR A 143 14.48 -1.04 4.94
CA THR A 143 15.64 -0.44 4.26
C THR A 143 16.69 -1.47 3.82
N SER A 144 16.89 -2.56 4.57
CA SER A 144 17.80 -3.65 4.18
C SER A 144 17.36 -4.38 2.91
N GLY A 145 16.05 -4.36 2.59
CA GLY A 145 15.51 -4.89 1.33
C GLY A 145 15.50 -3.86 0.18
N GLY A 146 16.05 -2.66 0.39
CA GLY A 146 15.98 -1.55 -0.57
C GLY A 146 14.61 -0.87 -0.65
N MET A 147 13.73 -1.09 0.33
CA MET A 147 12.36 -0.57 0.38
C MET A 147 12.25 0.64 1.33
N GLY A 148 11.10 1.30 1.36
CA GLY A 148 10.85 2.41 2.29
C GLY A 148 11.80 3.58 2.03
N ALA A 149 12.41 4.15 3.06
CA ALA A 149 13.26 5.33 2.93
C ALA A 149 14.52 5.10 2.07
N ALA A 150 14.91 3.85 1.81
CA ALA A 150 16.00 3.54 0.88
C ALA A 150 15.66 3.95 -0.57
N LEU A 151 14.38 3.93 -0.95
CA LEU A 151 13.92 4.36 -2.27
C LEU A 151 14.13 5.86 -2.51
N LEU A 152 14.18 6.67 -1.46
CA LEU A 152 14.47 8.11 -1.57
C LEU A 152 15.90 8.39 -2.06
N LYS A 153 16.81 7.42 -1.93
CA LYS A 153 18.18 7.48 -2.45
C LYS A 153 18.29 6.98 -3.90
N THR A 154 17.22 6.39 -4.44
CA THR A 154 17.14 5.87 -5.81
C THR A 154 15.81 6.30 -6.47
N PRO A 155 15.60 7.62 -6.70
CA PRO A 155 14.34 8.14 -7.24
C PRO A 155 13.93 7.49 -8.57
N GLU A 156 14.88 7.14 -9.42
CA GLU A 156 14.67 6.45 -10.70
C GLU A 156 14.01 5.08 -10.52
N ARG A 157 14.38 4.35 -9.47
CA ARG A 157 13.76 3.07 -9.11
C ARG A 157 12.37 3.26 -8.53
N LEU A 158 12.18 4.28 -7.70
CA LEU A 158 10.85 4.60 -7.18
C LEU A 158 9.90 4.97 -8.31
N CYS A 159 10.34 5.80 -9.26
CA CYS A 159 9.55 6.17 -10.44
C CYS A 159 9.20 4.94 -11.29
N SER A 160 10.15 4.03 -11.55
CA SER A 160 9.85 2.83 -12.35
C SER A 160 8.84 1.89 -11.67
N ILE A 161 8.87 1.78 -10.33
CA ILE A 161 7.85 1.05 -9.57
C ILE A 161 6.48 1.71 -9.74
N LEU A 162 6.40 3.03 -9.58
CA LEU A 162 5.13 3.77 -9.66
C LEU A 162 4.54 3.72 -11.07
N GLU A 163 5.34 3.94 -12.11
CA GLU A 163 4.91 3.85 -13.51
C GLU A 163 4.39 2.45 -13.84
N ALA A 164 5.08 1.39 -13.39
CA ALA A 164 4.64 0.02 -13.58
C ALA A 164 3.30 -0.25 -12.88
N LEU A 165 3.12 0.21 -11.63
CA LEU A 165 1.87 0.07 -10.89
C LEU A 165 0.73 0.86 -11.53
N VAL A 166 0.98 2.10 -11.99
CA VAL A 166 -0.04 2.93 -12.65
C VAL A 166 -0.55 2.20 -13.90
N LYS A 167 0.35 1.78 -14.78
CA LYS A 167 0.01 1.17 -16.06
C LYS A 167 -0.58 -0.23 -15.95
N GLN A 168 -0.07 -1.06 -15.05
CA GLN A 168 -0.40 -2.49 -14.99
C GLN A 168 -1.40 -2.86 -13.90
N VAL A 169 -1.71 -1.94 -12.98
CA VAL A 169 -2.63 -2.18 -11.86
C VAL A 169 -3.67 -1.07 -11.75
N GLY A 170 -3.23 0.20 -11.68
CA GLY A 170 -4.12 1.34 -11.52
C GLY A 170 -5.12 1.48 -12.67
N GLU A 171 -4.60 1.59 -13.91
CA GLU A 171 -5.42 1.73 -15.11
C GLU A 171 -6.37 0.53 -15.33
N PRO A 172 -5.92 -0.75 -15.29
CA PRO A 172 -6.81 -1.89 -15.53
C PRO A 172 -7.91 -2.08 -14.47
N ASN A 173 -7.65 -1.70 -13.22
CA ASN A 173 -8.62 -1.84 -12.13
C ASN A 173 -9.42 -0.54 -11.88
N GLU A 174 -9.11 0.53 -12.61
CA GLU A 174 -9.65 1.87 -12.44
C GLU A 174 -9.49 2.41 -10.99
N ILE A 175 -8.38 2.07 -10.31
CA ILE A 175 -8.03 2.54 -8.96
C ILE A 175 -6.83 3.50 -8.99
N GLY A 176 -6.63 4.24 -7.91
CA GLY A 176 -5.50 5.16 -7.77
C GLY A 176 -4.24 4.47 -7.27
N ILE A 177 -3.09 4.86 -7.83
CA ILE A 177 -1.77 4.60 -7.21
C ILE A 177 -1.36 5.83 -6.42
N SER A 178 -0.84 5.65 -5.22
CA SER A 178 -0.26 6.69 -4.39
C SER A 178 1.12 6.29 -3.87
N VAL A 179 1.83 7.26 -3.30
CA VAL A 179 3.12 7.02 -2.63
C VAL A 179 3.19 7.83 -1.35
N LYS A 180 3.79 7.24 -0.31
CA LYS A 180 4.08 7.92 0.94
C LYS A 180 5.58 8.09 1.14
N ILE A 181 6.03 9.35 1.21
CA ILE A 181 7.45 9.73 1.36
C ILE A 181 7.72 10.43 2.69
N ARG A 182 9.01 10.68 2.94
CA ARG A 182 9.52 11.68 3.88
C ARG A 182 10.12 12.86 3.11
N ILE A 183 10.27 14.01 3.78
CA ILE A 183 11.03 15.13 3.20
C ILE A 183 12.52 14.81 3.16
N LEU A 184 13.22 15.41 2.19
CA LEU A 184 14.68 15.36 2.08
C LEU A 184 15.31 16.50 2.88
N ASP A 185 16.63 16.59 2.88
CA ASP A 185 17.39 17.55 3.70
C ASP A 185 17.06 19.00 3.31
N THR A 186 16.79 19.26 2.03
CA THR A 186 16.37 20.57 1.55
C THR A 186 14.97 20.56 0.90
N ALA A 187 14.33 21.73 0.92
CA ALA A 187 13.06 21.95 0.23
C ALA A 187 13.21 21.77 -1.29
N ALA A 188 14.32 22.21 -1.87
CA ALA A 188 14.60 22.10 -3.30
C ALA A 188 14.72 20.64 -3.76
N GLU A 189 15.43 19.80 -2.99
CA GLU A 189 15.52 18.36 -3.27
C GLU A 189 14.15 17.68 -3.12
N THR A 190 13.40 18.03 -2.06
CA THR A 190 12.05 17.52 -1.85
C THR A 190 11.13 17.88 -3.01
N GLU A 191 11.16 19.13 -3.48
CA GLU A 191 10.39 19.59 -4.63
C GLU A 191 10.79 18.84 -5.91
N ALA A 192 12.09 18.69 -6.17
CA ALA A 192 12.60 17.97 -7.33
C ALA A 192 12.14 16.51 -7.35
N LEU A 193 12.18 15.83 -6.20
CA LEU A 193 11.63 14.49 -6.04
C LEU A 193 10.12 14.47 -6.31
N VAL A 194 9.36 15.36 -5.66
CA VAL A 194 7.89 15.42 -5.83
C VAL A 194 7.49 15.63 -7.28
N ARG A 195 8.21 16.48 -8.04
CA ARG A 195 7.96 16.68 -9.48
C ARG A 195 8.15 15.39 -10.28
N GLN A 196 9.19 14.61 -9.97
CA GLN A 196 9.42 13.31 -10.62
C GLN A 196 8.29 12.34 -10.28
N LEU A 197 7.91 12.24 -8.99
CA LEU A 197 6.84 11.33 -8.55
C LEU A 197 5.49 11.68 -9.20
N VAL A 198 5.12 12.96 -9.27
CA VAL A 198 3.86 13.39 -9.91
C VAL A 198 3.85 13.06 -11.41
N ALA A 199 5.00 13.10 -12.09
CA ALA A 199 5.10 12.78 -13.52
C ALA A 199 4.82 11.30 -13.83
N THR A 200 4.92 10.40 -12.85
CA THR A 200 4.64 8.96 -13.02
C THR A 200 3.15 8.63 -13.21
N GLY A 201 2.25 9.59 -12.95
CA GLY A 201 0.81 9.39 -13.04
C GLY A 201 0.13 8.95 -11.73
N ILE A 202 0.83 8.98 -10.60
CA ILE A 202 0.20 8.79 -9.28
C ILE A 202 -0.96 9.76 -9.06
N THR A 203 -1.96 9.29 -8.34
CA THR A 203 -3.17 10.04 -7.98
C THR A 203 -3.13 10.62 -6.57
N GLY A 204 -2.19 10.17 -5.74
CA GLY A 204 -2.00 10.63 -4.37
C GLY A 204 -0.53 10.64 -3.96
N LEU A 205 -0.16 11.63 -3.15
CA LEU A 205 1.16 11.76 -2.54
C LEU A 205 0.96 12.11 -1.06
N THR A 206 1.47 11.27 -0.17
CA THR A 206 1.49 11.55 1.27
C THR A 206 2.90 11.93 1.71
N VAL A 207 3.05 13.07 2.37
CA VAL A 207 4.36 13.53 2.87
C VAL A 207 4.37 13.46 4.39
N HIS A 208 5.25 12.64 4.95
CA HIS A 208 5.63 12.77 6.35
C HIS A 208 6.66 13.88 6.46
N CYS A 209 6.26 15.02 7.03
CA CYS A 209 7.09 16.24 7.18
C CYS A 209 8.22 16.10 8.22
N ARG A 210 9.00 15.02 8.15
CA ARG A 210 10.24 14.78 8.89
C ARG A 210 11.24 14.11 7.95
N THR A 211 12.51 14.46 8.08
CA THR A 211 13.60 13.75 7.40
C THR A 211 13.70 12.29 7.89
N THR A 212 14.43 11.49 7.14
CA THR A 212 14.77 10.11 7.54
C THR A 212 15.78 10.19 8.69
N PRO A 213 15.54 9.55 9.86
CA PRO A 213 16.55 9.46 10.90
C PRO A 213 17.77 8.72 10.33
N MET A 214 18.93 9.39 10.34
CA MET A 214 20.21 8.76 10.02
C MET A 214 20.60 7.73 11.08
#